data_AF-A0A2H3C8P0-F1
#
_entry.id   AF-A0A2H3C8P0-F1
#
_cell.length_a   1.000
_cell.length_b   1.000
_cell.length_c   1.000
_cell.angle_alpha   90.00
_cell.angle_beta   90.00
_cell.angle_gamma   90.00
#
_symmetry.space_group_name_H-M   'P 1'
#
loop_
_entity.id
_entity.type
_entity.pdbx_description
1 polymer ?
#
loop_
_entity_poly.entity_id
_entity_poly.type
_entity_poly.pdbx_seq_one_letter_code
_entity_poly.pdbx_strand_id
1 'polypeptide(L)'
;MSKSEKWAHGSDHSLPVGVVPISREPTWDLRPSPPSTDDTHNHVDQSYSPRYVEAQGSNSDMDLSYRVPPLVHSFQKAWQSTSQSSLFLCAVLALCSVHIMSYSQSVLPPSNAFSALMVFSYGGIIFNCTAAVASLVMVDKIGSVPIWGARRSLDPPHAGWMSANIDILDRFGIGSSWRWIVGYWIINLCAGFVCLVVQVFMLVWLQEGVTSLKVVSSVLLAFSTIPLAALALSSLFFAFC
;
A
#
# COMPACT_ATOMS: atom_id res chain seq x y z
N MET A 1 -73.37 1.86 7.91
CA MET A 1 -72.34 1.63 8.95
C MET A 1 -71.01 2.00 8.30
N SER A 2 -70.57 3.27 8.30
CA SER A 2 -70.00 4.11 9.38
C SER A 2 -68.56 3.76 9.77
N LYS A 3 -67.74 4.82 9.88
CA LYS A 3 -66.28 4.97 10.12
C LYS A 3 -65.39 4.79 8.88
N SER A 4 -64.79 5.80 8.24
CA SER A 4 -64.15 7.07 8.64
C SER A 4 -62.89 6.90 9.50
N GLU A 5 -61.73 7.07 8.88
CA GLU A 5 -60.58 7.73 9.52
C GLU A 5 -59.70 8.43 8.47
N LYS A 6 -59.39 9.68 8.79
CA LYS A 6 -58.63 10.69 8.05
C LYS A 6 -57.26 10.86 8.73
N TRP A 7 -56.38 11.57 8.01
CA TRP A 7 -55.14 12.24 8.45
C TRP A 7 -53.89 11.35 8.46
N ALA A 8 -52.71 11.77 7.98
CA ALA A 8 -52.20 13.13 7.90
C ALA A 8 -51.31 13.37 6.66
N HIS A 9 -51.54 14.53 6.04
CA HIS A 9 -50.55 15.28 5.27
C HIS A 9 -49.61 15.96 6.27
N GLY A 10 -48.31 15.91 6.00
CA GLY A 10 -47.28 16.66 6.71
C GLY A 10 -46.10 16.87 5.78
N SER A 11 -46.26 17.82 4.85
CA SER A 11 -45.15 18.48 4.18
C SER A 11 -44.49 19.40 5.21
N ASP A 12 -43.16 19.41 5.30
CA ASP A 12 -42.38 20.66 5.30
C ASP A 12 -40.87 20.39 5.38
N HIS A 13 -40.18 20.98 4.41
CA HIS A 13 -38.96 21.77 4.57
C HIS A 13 -37.95 21.34 5.65
N SER A 14 -36.76 20.91 5.23
CA SER A 14 -35.58 21.77 5.16
C SER A 14 -34.30 20.96 4.93
N LEU A 15 -33.61 21.29 3.83
CA LEU A 15 -32.24 20.90 3.56
C LEU A 15 -31.31 21.75 4.43
N PRO A 16 -30.39 21.17 5.23
CA PRO A 16 -29.24 21.91 5.70
C PRO A 16 -28.18 21.93 4.59
N VAL A 17 -28.13 23.07 3.89
CA VAL A 17 -26.95 23.57 3.17
C VAL A 17 -25.83 23.72 4.20
N GLY A 18 -25.00 22.69 4.32
CA GLY A 18 -23.76 22.70 5.10
C GLY A 18 -22.57 22.79 4.16
N VAL A 19 -22.38 23.94 3.53
CA VAL A 19 -21.12 24.31 2.86
C VAL A 19 -20.05 24.39 3.95
N VAL A 20 -19.25 23.34 4.09
CA VAL A 20 -18.05 23.37 4.93
C VAL A 20 -16.98 24.16 4.17
N PRO A 21 -16.46 25.26 4.75
CA PRO A 21 -15.51 26.12 4.09
C PRO A 21 -14.16 25.42 3.89
N ILE A 22 -13.64 25.61 2.68
CA ILE A 22 -12.27 25.36 2.25
C ILE A 22 -11.32 25.91 3.33
N SER A 23 -10.58 25.00 3.97
CA SER A 23 -9.50 25.32 4.88
C SER A 23 -8.49 26.19 4.14
N ARG A 24 -8.40 27.46 4.54
CA ARG A 24 -7.38 28.39 4.06
C ARG A 24 -6.00 27.80 4.36
N GLU A 25 -5.17 27.73 3.33
CA GLU A 25 -3.76 27.43 3.46
C GLU A 25 -3.09 28.47 4.38
N PRO A 26 -2.16 28.06 5.25
CA PRO A 26 -1.28 29.01 5.93
C PRO A 26 -0.34 29.64 4.90
N THR A 27 -0.62 30.89 4.51
CA THR A 27 0.35 31.76 3.85
C THR A 27 1.51 32.02 4.80
N TRP A 28 2.61 31.31 4.57
CA TRP A 28 3.89 31.62 5.17
C TRP A 28 4.45 32.88 4.49
N ASP A 29 4.23 34.04 5.09
CA ASP A 29 4.88 35.29 4.73
C ASP A 29 6.39 35.18 5.01
N LEU A 30 7.12 34.60 4.06
CA LEU A 30 8.58 34.68 3.99
C LEU A 30 8.96 36.02 3.36
N ARG A 31 8.89 37.11 4.13
CA ARG A 31 9.67 38.31 3.83
C ARG A 31 11.04 38.20 4.50
N PRO A 32 12.12 37.98 3.75
CA PRO A 32 13.46 38.25 4.27
C PRO A 32 13.61 39.76 4.49
N SER A 33 14.03 40.14 5.70
CA SER A 33 14.47 41.50 6.01
C SER A 33 15.62 41.91 5.08
N PRO A 34 15.68 43.16 4.60
CA PRO A 34 16.80 43.63 3.80
C PRO A 34 18.09 43.67 4.64
N PRO A 35 19.24 43.31 4.06
CA PRO A 35 20.51 43.35 4.75
C PRO A 35 20.93 44.80 5.03
N SER A 36 21.34 45.06 6.27
CA SER A 36 21.99 46.29 6.68
C SER A 36 23.35 46.40 5.97
N THR A 37 23.48 47.42 5.13
CA THR A 37 24.75 47.91 4.60
C THR A 37 25.46 48.76 5.65
N ASP A 38 26.63 48.30 6.07
CA ASP A 38 27.77 48.99 6.71
C ASP A 38 28.53 47.90 7.50
N ASP A 39 29.83 47.66 7.39
CA ASP A 39 30.92 48.49 6.95
C ASP A 39 32.12 47.66 6.47
N THR A 40 32.88 48.33 5.62
CA THR A 40 34.17 48.04 5.00
C THR A 40 35.28 47.72 6.01
N HIS A 41 36.05 46.64 5.81
CA HIS A 41 37.53 46.66 5.65
C HIS A 41 38.21 45.28 5.69
N ASN A 42 38.87 44.96 4.57
CA ASN A 42 40.20 44.36 4.39
C ASN A 42 40.73 43.33 5.41
N HIS A 43 41.00 42.10 4.98
CA HIS A 43 42.35 41.63 4.61
C HIS A 43 42.38 40.11 4.30
N VAL A 44 43.07 39.79 3.20
CA VAL A 44 43.98 38.64 3.00
C VAL A 44 43.41 37.23 2.79
N ASP A 45 43.74 36.76 1.58
CA ASP A 45 43.93 35.39 1.12
C ASP A 45 44.11 34.32 2.21
N GLN A 46 43.24 33.31 2.17
CA GLN A 46 43.71 31.95 2.40
C GLN A 46 42.84 30.94 1.65
N SER A 47 43.44 30.34 0.62
CA SER A 47 42.96 29.13 -0.03
C SER A 47 42.57 28.08 1.00
N TYR A 48 41.28 27.78 1.10
CA TYR A 48 40.82 26.55 1.73
C TYR A 48 40.30 25.62 0.63
N SER A 49 41.24 24.86 0.08
CA SER A 49 40.96 23.65 -0.68
C SER A 49 40.49 22.59 0.32
N PRO A 50 39.25 22.05 0.26
CA PRO A 50 38.89 20.96 1.13
C PRO A 50 39.67 19.73 0.67
N ARG A 51 40.77 19.45 1.37
CA ARG A 51 41.42 18.15 1.33
C ARG A 51 40.37 17.10 1.68
N TYR A 52 40.11 16.21 0.73
CA TYR A 52 39.59 14.88 1.00
C TYR A 52 40.50 14.22 2.04
N VAL A 53 40.04 14.14 3.28
CA VAL A 53 40.69 13.37 4.32
C VAL A 53 40.39 11.92 4.03
N GLU A 54 41.43 11.19 3.65
CA GLU A 54 41.45 9.73 3.60
C GLU A 54 41.03 9.15 4.95
N ALA A 55 40.19 8.12 4.86
CA ALA A 55 39.57 7.40 5.94
C ALA A 55 40.59 6.72 6.88
N GLN A 56 40.32 6.76 8.18
CA GLN A 56 40.25 5.57 9.05
C GLN A 56 40.03 5.99 10.50
N GLY A 57 38.81 5.79 10.99
CA GLY A 57 38.47 5.95 12.40
C GLY A 57 37.16 5.23 12.67
N SER A 58 37.27 4.09 13.34
CA SER A 58 36.16 3.30 13.88
C SER A 58 35.31 4.14 14.83
N ASN A 59 34.33 4.85 14.29
CA ASN A 59 33.14 5.31 14.99
C ASN A 59 32.03 5.46 13.96
N SER A 60 30.85 4.98 14.33
CA SER A 60 29.61 5.02 13.56
C SER A 60 29.09 6.46 13.41
N ASP A 61 29.84 7.33 12.75
CA ASP A 61 29.39 8.67 12.40
C ASP A 61 28.43 8.56 11.21
N MET A 62 27.16 8.85 11.50
CA MET A 62 26.12 8.97 10.50
C MET A 62 26.31 10.31 9.79
N ASP A 63 26.60 10.28 8.48
CA ASP A 63 26.68 11.50 7.69
C ASP A 63 25.29 12.14 7.55
N LEU A 64 25.05 13.18 8.35
CA LEU A 64 23.80 13.96 8.36
C LEU A 64 23.61 14.78 7.07
N SER A 65 24.66 14.94 6.26
CA SER A 65 24.61 15.63 4.97
C SER A 65 24.33 14.69 3.79
N TYR A 66 24.27 13.37 4.04
CA TYR A 66 24.05 12.38 2.99
C TYR A 66 22.70 12.59 2.29
N ARG A 67 22.76 12.76 0.97
CA ARG A 67 21.57 12.84 0.11
C ARG A 67 21.45 11.57 -0.72
N VAL A 68 20.37 10.83 -0.47
CA VAL A 68 20.00 9.64 -1.26
C VAL A 68 19.88 10.03 -2.75
N PRO A 69 20.42 9.22 -3.69
CA PRO A 69 20.30 9.50 -5.11
C PRO A 69 18.83 9.70 -5.54
N PRO A 70 18.54 10.64 -6.45
CA PRO A 70 17.16 10.98 -6.84
C PRO A 70 16.38 9.79 -7.38
N LEU A 71 17.07 8.84 -8.02
CA LEU A 71 16.47 7.59 -8.49
C LEU A 71 15.94 6.72 -7.34
N VAL A 72 16.74 6.52 -6.29
CA VAL A 72 16.35 5.72 -5.11
C VAL A 72 15.20 6.39 -4.37
N HIS A 73 15.21 7.73 -4.27
CA HIS A 73 14.10 8.47 -3.69
C HIS A 73 12.80 8.29 -4.48
N SER A 74 12.87 8.27 -5.82
CA SER A 74 11.69 8.02 -6.66
C SER A 74 11.13 6.60 -6.46
N PHE A 75 12.00 5.59 -6.34
CA PHE A 75 11.60 4.21 -6.06
C PHE A 75 11.00 4.04 -4.67
N GLN A 76 11.63 4.64 -3.65
CA GLN A 76 11.13 4.65 -2.29
C GLN A 76 9.70 5.20 -2.25
N LYS A 77 9.46 6.35 -2.89
CA LYS A 77 8.14 6.97 -2.95
C LYS A 77 7.12 6.08 -3.68
N ALA A 78 7.52 5.46 -4.79
CA ALA A 78 6.64 4.55 -5.54
C ALA A 78 6.23 3.35 -4.69
N TRP A 79 7.18 2.66 -4.07
CA TRP A 79 6.90 1.50 -3.24
C TRP A 79 6.12 1.84 -1.96
N GLN A 80 6.40 2.99 -1.35
CA GLN A 80 5.63 3.46 -0.20
C GLN A 80 4.17 3.75 -0.60
N SER A 81 3.96 4.41 -1.74
CA SER A 81 2.62 4.66 -2.28
C SER A 81 1.88 3.34 -2.55
N THR A 82 2.52 2.38 -3.22
CA THR A 82 1.92 1.07 -3.51
C THR A 82 1.57 0.32 -2.23
N SER A 83 2.46 0.32 -1.23
CA SER A 83 2.23 -0.37 0.04
C SER A 83 1.07 0.25 0.82
N GLN A 84 0.97 1.58 0.84
CA GLN A 84 -0.15 2.27 1.47
C GLN A 84 -1.48 2.00 0.76
N SER A 85 -1.53 2.08 -0.57
CA SER A 85 -2.74 1.72 -1.33
C SER A 85 -3.13 0.26 -1.12
N SER A 86 -2.16 -0.65 -1.05
CA SER A 86 -2.42 -2.06 -0.76
C SER A 86 -2.99 -2.27 0.62
N LEU A 87 -2.54 -1.52 1.65
CA LEU A 87 -3.09 -1.62 3.00
C LEU A 87 -4.60 -1.34 2.99
N PHE A 88 -5.01 -0.25 2.33
CA PHE A 88 -6.43 0.09 2.19
C PHE A 88 -7.20 -0.98 1.41
N LEU A 89 -6.62 -1.49 0.32
CA LEU A 89 -7.24 -2.56 -0.47
C LEU A 89 -7.43 -3.83 0.37
N CYS A 90 -6.42 -4.29 1.10
CA CYS A 90 -6.51 -5.45 1.99
C CYS A 90 -7.62 -5.27 3.04
N ALA A 91 -7.72 -4.08 3.64
CA ALA A 91 -8.76 -3.78 4.62
C ALA A 91 -10.16 -3.89 4.01
N VAL A 92 -10.36 -3.34 2.81
CA VAL A 92 -11.64 -3.44 2.08
C VAL A 92 -11.96 -4.89 1.75
N LEU A 93 -11.01 -5.66 1.23
CA LEU A 93 -11.22 -7.09 0.89
C LEU A 93 -11.55 -7.93 2.14
N ALA A 94 -10.92 -7.65 3.28
CA ALA A 94 -11.24 -8.29 4.55
C ALA A 94 -12.66 -7.95 5.01
N LEU A 95 -13.06 -6.68 4.94
CA LEU A 95 -14.42 -6.24 5.27
C LEU A 95 -15.47 -6.87 4.35
N CYS A 96 -15.21 -6.96 3.05
CA CYS A 96 -16.07 -7.66 2.11
C CYS A 96 -16.22 -9.13 2.48
N SER A 97 -15.14 -9.81 2.88
CA SER A 97 -15.19 -11.21 3.32
C SER A 97 -16.04 -11.37 4.59
N VAL A 98 -15.90 -10.47 5.57
CA VAL A 98 -16.75 -10.46 6.78
C VAL A 98 -18.22 -10.22 6.42
N HIS A 99 -18.49 -9.31 5.49
CA HIS A 99 -19.85 -9.00 5.07
C HIS A 99 -20.51 -10.20 4.36
N ILE A 100 -19.81 -10.84 3.42
CA ILE A 100 -20.29 -12.05 2.75
C ILE A 100 -20.53 -13.16 3.77
N MET A 101 -19.62 -13.33 4.74
CA MET A 101 -19.77 -14.30 5.81
C MET A 101 -21.03 -14.06 6.64
N SER A 102 -21.22 -12.83 7.14
CA SER A 102 -22.40 -12.46 7.95
C SER A 102 -23.69 -12.59 7.16
N TYR A 103 -23.70 -12.16 5.89
CA TYR A 103 -24.83 -12.31 5.01
C TYR A 103 -25.19 -13.79 4.79
N SER A 104 -24.20 -14.61 4.44
CA SER A 104 -24.38 -16.04 4.18
C SER A 104 -24.97 -16.79 5.38
N GLN A 105 -24.58 -16.43 6.61
CA GLN A 105 -25.11 -17.01 7.84
C GLN A 105 -26.60 -16.71 8.08
N SER A 106 -27.10 -15.60 7.53
CA SER A 106 -28.50 -15.18 7.70
C SER A 106 -29.45 -15.74 6.63
N VAL A 107 -28.93 -16.06 5.44
CA VAL A 107 -29.76 -16.42 4.28
C VAL A 107 -29.62 -17.88 3.83
N LEU A 108 -28.49 -18.54 4.11
CA LEU A 108 -28.23 -19.90 3.62
C LEU A 108 -28.50 -20.96 4.71
N PRO A 109 -29.14 -22.09 4.36
CA PRO A 109 -29.25 -23.22 5.27
C PRO A 109 -27.89 -23.91 5.45
N PRO A 110 -27.65 -24.53 6.63
CA PRO A 110 -26.42 -25.28 6.88
C PRO A 110 -26.29 -26.44 5.89
N SER A 111 -25.17 -26.47 5.17
CA SER A 111 -24.84 -27.47 4.15
C SER A 111 -23.32 -27.60 4.01
N ASN A 112 -22.84 -28.67 3.36
CA ASN A 112 -21.40 -28.83 3.10
C ASN A 112 -20.84 -27.68 2.27
N ALA A 113 -21.63 -27.15 1.32
CA ALA A 113 -21.24 -26.00 0.52
C ALA A 113 -21.18 -24.71 1.33
N PHE A 114 -22.10 -24.53 2.30
CA PHE A 114 -22.03 -23.44 3.26
C PHE A 114 -20.78 -23.52 4.16
N SER A 115 -20.44 -24.71 4.66
CA SER A 115 -19.20 -24.91 5.43
C SER A 115 -17.95 -24.57 4.61
N ALA A 116 -17.92 -24.94 3.32
CA ALA A 116 -16.82 -24.57 2.42
C ALA A 116 -16.75 -23.04 2.24
N LEU A 117 -17.89 -22.37 2.01
CA LEU A 117 -17.96 -20.91 1.93
C LEU A 117 -17.40 -20.25 3.19
N MET A 118 -17.73 -20.76 4.38
CA MET A 118 -17.21 -20.26 5.65
C MET A 118 -15.68 -20.41 5.75
N VAL A 119 -15.12 -21.54 5.33
CA VAL A 119 -13.66 -21.74 5.30
C VAL A 119 -12.98 -20.71 4.39
N PHE A 120 -13.53 -20.47 3.20
CA PHE A 120 -13.00 -19.44 2.31
C PHE A 120 -13.16 -18.02 2.87
N SER A 121 -14.24 -17.74 3.61
CA SER A 121 -14.44 -16.47 4.33
C SER A 121 -13.36 -16.23 5.37
N TYR A 122 -13.11 -17.20 6.26
CA TYR A 122 -12.03 -17.09 7.24
C TYR A 122 -10.66 -17.00 6.58
N GLY A 123 -10.39 -17.80 5.55
CA GLY A 123 -9.15 -17.74 4.78
C GLY A 123 -8.93 -16.36 4.16
N GLY A 124 -9.95 -15.81 3.50
CA GLY A 124 -9.91 -14.48 2.91
C GLY A 124 -9.63 -13.38 3.94
N ILE A 125 -10.23 -13.44 5.12
CA ILE A 125 -9.96 -12.50 6.21
C ILE A 125 -8.51 -12.61 6.67
N ILE A 126 -8.03 -13.82 6.98
CA ILE A 126 -6.68 -14.05 7.49
C ILE A 126 -5.65 -13.59 6.47
N PHE A 127 -5.74 -14.03 5.21
CA PHE A 127 -4.77 -13.67 4.18
C PHE A 127 -4.72 -12.16 3.91
N ASN A 128 -5.87 -11.49 3.84
CA ASN A 128 -5.91 -10.03 3.64
C ASN A 128 -5.35 -9.28 4.86
N CYS A 129 -5.66 -9.69 6.09
CA CYS A 129 -5.09 -9.10 7.30
C CYS A 129 -3.57 -9.29 7.36
N THR A 130 -3.08 -10.48 7.01
CA THR A 130 -1.65 -10.77 6.94
C THR A 130 -0.94 -9.95 5.85
N ALA A 131 -1.56 -9.79 4.67
CA ALA A 131 -1.05 -8.93 3.60
C ALA A 131 -1.05 -7.45 4.01
N ALA A 132 -2.05 -7.00 4.78
CA ALA A 132 -2.08 -5.65 5.37
C ALA A 132 -0.90 -5.43 6.33
N VAL A 133 -0.65 -6.36 7.25
CA VAL A 133 0.51 -6.30 8.15
C VAL A 133 1.83 -6.30 7.37
N ALA A 134 1.95 -7.16 6.36
CA ALA A 134 3.14 -7.17 5.50
C ALA A 134 3.33 -5.83 4.75
N SER A 135 2.24 -5.17 4.33
CA SER A 135 2.29 -3.83 3.72
C SER A 135 2.84 -2.78 4.69
N LEU A 136 2.44 -2.82 5.96
CA LEU A 136 2.99 -1.95 7.00
C LEU A 136 4.49 -2.20 7.24
N VAL A 137 4.90 -3.48 7.30
CA VAL A 137 6.31 -3.84 7.43
C VAL A 137 7.12 -3.35 6.23
N MET A 138 6.59 -3.44 5.02
CA MET A 138 7.25 -2.87 3.84
C MET A 138 7.41 -1.36 3.94
N VAL A 139 6.36 -0.62 4.35
CA VAL A 139 6.46 0.85 4.55
C VAL A 139 7.55 1.21 5.55
N ASP A 140 7.62 0.50 6.69
CA ASP A 140 8.65 0.71 7.70
C ASP A 140 10.07 0.43 7.16
N LYS A 141 10.24 -0.72 6.49
CA LYS A 141 11.53 -1.11 5.89
C LYS A 141 11.99 -0.10 4.83
N ILE A 142 11.08 0.32 3.94
CA ILE A 142 11.35 1.32 2.91
C ILE A 142 11.68 2.68 3.55
N GLY A 143 10.97 3.06 4.61
CA GLY A 143 11.23 4.29 5.37
C GLY A 143 12.62 4.34 5.99
N SER A 144 13.19 3.17 6.35
CA SER A 144 14.53 3.09 6.92
C SER A 144 15.68 3.21 5.91
N VAL A 145 15.41 3.08 4.59
CA VAL A 145 16.43 3.05 3.52
C VAL A 145 17.41 4.24 3.56
N PRO A 146 16.96 5.51 3.71
CA PRO A 146 17.87 6.66 3.78
C PRO A 146 18.88 6.55 4.93
N ILE A 147 18.47 5.99 6.07
CA ILE A 147 19.29 5.84 7.28
C ILE A 147 20.40 4.80 7.03
N TRP A 148 20.08 3.70 6.33
CA TRP A 148 21.07 2.69 5.95
C TRP A 148 22.05 3.21 4.90
N GLY A 149 21.56 3.98 3.94
CA GLY A 149 22.39 4.68 2.95
C GLY A 149 23.40 5.62 3.60
N ALA A 150 22.95 6.44 4.56
CA ALA A 150 23.80 7.37 5.31
C ALA A 150 24.83 6.65 6.20
N ARG A 151 24.49 5.49 6.77
CA ARG A 151 25.41 4.69 7.62
C ARG A 151 26.50 3.97 6.85
N ARG A 152 26.26 3.59 5.60
CA ARG A 152 27.19 2.78 4.79
C ARG A 152 28.00 3.61 3.80
N SER A 153 27.77 4.93 3.73
CA SER A 153 28.41 5.83 2.76
C SER A 153 28.44 5.22 1.35
N LEU A 154 27.32 4.59 0.95
CA LEU A 154 27.24 3.86 -0.31
C LEU A 154 27.41 4.87 -1.45
N ASP A 155 28.49 4.71 -2.21
CA ASP A 155 28.75 5.50 -3.41
C ASP A 155 27.56 5.42 -4.37
N PRO A 156 27.22 6.53 -5.04
CA PRO A 156 26.15 6.52 -6.03
C PRO A 156 26.44 5.46 -7.11
N PRO A 157 25.42 4.68 -7.53
CA PRO A 157 25.60 3.67 -8.54
C PRO A 157 26.17 4.32 -9.81
N HIS A 158 27.31 3.81 -10.26
CA HIS A 158 27.91 4.24 -11.52
C HIS A 158 26.92 3.98 -12.66
N ALA A 159 26.83 4.92 -13.61
CA ALA A 159 25.91 4.85 -14.72
C ALA A 159 26.01 3.50 -15.46
N GLY A 160 24.94 2.71 -15.40
CA GLY A 160 24.86 1.39 -16.02
C GLY A 160 23.40 0.94 -16.12
N TRP A 161 23.11 0.07 -17.09
CA TRP A 161 21.78 -0.51 -17.26
C TRP A 161 21.55 -1.57 -16.17
N MET A 162 20.72 -1.23 -15.18
CA MET A 162 20.25 -2.18 -14.17
C MET A 162 18.83 -2.60 -14.56
N SER A 163 18.65 -3.88 -14.88
CA SER A 163 17.44 -4.41 -15.52
C SER A 163 16.22 -4.57 -14.59
N ALA A 164 16.34 -4.32 -13.27
CA ALA A 164 15.25 -4.54 -12.33
C ALA A 164 15.16 -3.49 -11.22
N ASN A 165 13.97 -2.91 -11.06
CA ASN A 165 13.62 -1.90 -10.04
C ASN A 165 13.84 -2.38 -8.59
N ILE A 166 13.90 -3.71 -8.37
CA ILE A 166 13.99 -4.34 -7.04
C ILE A 166 15.46 -4.60 -6.66
N ASP A 167 16.32 -4.91 -7.63
CA ASP A 167 17.77 -5.11 -7.41
C ASP A 167 18.48 -3.84 -6.95
N ILE A 168 17.93 -2.68 -7.34
CA ILE A 168 18.42 -1.39 -6.87
C ILE A 168 18.22 -1.31 -5.35
N LEU A 169 17.03 -1.65 -4.85
CA LEU A 169 16.75 -1.61 -3.40
C LEU A 169 17.55 -2.64 -2.59
N ASP A 170 17.79 -3.82 -3.15
CA ASP A 170 18.62 -4.84 -2.49
C ASP A 170 20.08 -4.34 -2.33
N ARG A 171 20.61 -3.67 -3.36
CA ARG A 171 21.96 -3.10 -3.35
C ARG A 171 22.13 -1.91 -2.39
N PHE A 172 21.05 -1.17 -2.11
CA PHE A 172 21.03 -0.11 -1.09
C PHE A 172 20.86 -0.66 0.35
N GLY A 173 20.89 -1.98 0.53
CA GLY A 173 21.12 -2.59 1.83
C GLY A 173 19.88 -3.05 2.58
N ILE A 174 18.71 -3.15 1.93
CA ILE A 174 17.53 -3.78 2.54
C ILE A 174 17.78 -5.27 2.81
N GLY A 175 18.68 -5.90 2.04
CA GLY A 175 19.15 -7.26 2.24
C GLY A 175 18.24 -8.32 1.63
N SER A 176 18.78 -9.54 1.53
CA SER A 176 18.13 -10.69 0.86
C SER A 176 16.72 -11.03 1.39
N SER A 177 16.39 -10.64 2.63
CA SER A 177 15.05 -10.81 3.21
C SER A 177 13.98 -9.93 2.56
N TRP A 178 14.35 -8.87 1.83
CA TRP A 178 13.40 -8.03 1.09
C TRP A 178 12.59 -8.81 0.07
N ARG A 179 13.27 -9.66 -0.73
CA ARG A 179 12.64 -10.47 -1.78
C ARG A 179 11.62 -11.43 -1.19
N TRP A 180 11.93 -12.00 -0.03
CA TRP A 180 11.03 -12.84 0.74
C TRP A 180 9.82 -12.09 1.29
N ILE A 181 10.01 -10.89 1.84
CA ILE A 181 8.91 -10.06 2.37
C ILE A 181 7.95 -9.68 1.23
N VAL A 182 8.49 -9.22 0.10
CA VAL A 182 7.69 -8.85 -1.08
C VAL A 182 6.96 -10.06 -1.65
N GLY A 183 7.66 -11.20 -1.82
CA GLY A 183 7.05 -12.44 -2.30
C GLY A 183 5.92 -12.93 -1.38
N TYR A 184 6.18 -12.97 -0.07
CA TYR A 184 5.18 -13.33 0.93
C TYR A 184 3.96 -12.40 0.89
N TRP A 185 4.19 -11.09 0.78
CA TRP A 185 3.13 -10.09 0.65
C TRP A 185 2.27 -10.34 -0.61
N ILE A 186 2.88 -10.51 -1.78
CA ILE A 186 2.14 -10.77 -3.03
C ILE A 186 1.33 -12.06 -2.94
N ILE A 187 1.91 -13.13 -2.40
CA ILE A 187 1.23 -14.43 -2.26
C ILE A 187 0.00 -14.30 -1.37
N ASN A 188 0.11 -13.67 -0.20
CA ASN A 188 -1.02 -13.47 0.71
C ASN A 188 -2.08 -12.57 0.10
N LEU A 189 -1.70 -11.51 -0.60
CA LEU A 189 -2.63 -10.61 -1.29
C LEU A 189 -3.40 -11.37 -2.38
N CYS A 190 -2.70 -12.14 -3.22
CA CYS A 190 -3.33 -12.93 -4.28
C CYS A 190 -4.23 -14.03 -3.70
N ALA A 191 -3.78 -14.74 -2.66
CA ALA A 191 -4.56 -15.77 -1.99
C ALA A 191 -5.83 -15.18 -1.36
N GLY A 192 -5.73 -14.06 -0.67
CA GLY A 192 -6.87 -13.34 -0.07
C GLY A 192 -7.88 -12.89 -1.12
N PHE A 193 -7.41 -12.38 -2.27
CA PHE A 193 -8.28 -12.03 -3.38
C PHE A 193 -8.97 -13.26 -3.98
N VAL A 194 -8.23 -14.34 -4.26
CA VAL A 194 -8.80 -15.59 -4.79
C VAL A 194 -9.86 -16.16 -3.84
N CYS A 195 -9.61 -16.16 -2.53
CA CYS A 195 -10.60 -16.55 -1.53
C CYS A 195 -11.88 -15.72 -1.66
N LEU A 196 -11.79 -14.41 -1.83
CA LEU A 196 -12.96 -13.54 -1.99
C LEU A 196 -13.72 -13.84 -3.29
N VAL A 197 -13.02 -14.04 -4.42
CA VAL A 197 -13.72 -14.38 -5.68
C VAL A 197 -14.42 -15.75 -5.56
N VAL A 198 -13.80 -16.73 -4.91
CA VAL A 198 -14.43 -18.03 -4.63
C VAL A 198 -15.64 -17.88 -3.72
N GLN A 199 -15.59 -17.02 -2.69
CA GLN A 199 -16.75 -16.75 -1.83
C GLN A 199 -17.92 -16.17 -2.64
N VAL A 200 -17.66 -15.15 -3.48
CA VAL A 200 -18.68 -14.54 -4.34
C VAL A 200 -19.26 -15.59 -5.29
N PHE A 201 -18.41 -16.41 -5.91
CA PHE A 201 -18.85 -17.47 -6.80
C PHE A 201 -19.73 -18.51 -6.09
N MET A 202 -19.33 -18.97 -4.91
CA MET A 202 -20.12 -19.91 -4.10
C MET A 202 -21.44 -19.29 -3.67
N LEU A 203 -21.46 -18.02 -3.28
CA LEU A 203 -22.67 -17.32 -2.88
C LEU A 203 -23.67 -17.26 -4.04
N VAL A 204 -23.23 -16.83 -5.24
CA VAL A 204 -24.07 -16.81 -6.45
C VAL A 204 -24.59 -18.22 -6.76
N TRP A 205 -23.72 -19.23 -6.63
CA TRP A 205 -24.11 -20.61 -6.91
C TRP A 205 -25.18 -21.17 -5.96
N LEU A 206 -25.14 -20.76 -4.69
CA LEU A 206 -26.04 -21.22 -3.64
C LEU A 206 -27.35 -20.43 -3.59
N GLN A 207 -27.35 -19.15 -4.01
CA GLN A 207 -28.55 -18.30 -3.99
C GLN A 207 -29.36 -18.38 -5.29
N GLU A 208 -28.71 -18.41 -6.44
CA GLU A 208 -29.38 -18.22 -7.73
C GLU A 208 -29.80 -19.55 -8.36
N GLY A 209 -31.10 -19.68 -8.63
CA GLY A 209 -31.65 -20.72 -9.50
C GLY A 209 -31.39 -20.48 -10.99
N VAL A 210 -30.88 -19.29 -11.35
CA VAL A 210 -30.69 -18.86 -12.74
C VAL A 210 -29.35 -19.35 -13.29
N THR A 211 -29.39 -20.24 -14.29
CA THR A 211 -28.21 -20.85 -14.90
C THR A 211 -27.27 -19.82 -15.57
N SER A 212 -27.82 -18.73 -16.11
CA SER A 212 -27.04 -17.70 -16.82
C SER A 212 -26.02 -17.01 -15.92
N LEU A 213 -26.38 -16.72 -14.65
CA LEU A 213 -25.47 -16.09 -13.69
C LEU A 213 -24.31 -17.01 -13.32
N LYS A 214 -24.53 -18.34 -13.29
CA LYS A 214 -23.49 -19.34 -13.02
C LYS A 214 -22.44 -19.41 -14.12
N VAL A 215 -22.86 -19.26 -15.39
CA VAL A 215 -21.95 -19.27 -16.53
C VAL A 215 -21.14 -17.98 -16.60
N VAL A 216 -21.78 -16.82 -16.41
CA VAL A 216 -21.07 -15.53 -16.45
C VAL A 216 -20.05 -15.43 -15.31
N SER A 217 -20.44 -15.84 -14.10
CA SER A 217 -19.53 -15.82 -12.94
C SER A 217 -18.34 -16.77 -13.08
N SER A 218 -18.50 -17.95 -13.71
CA SER A 218 -17.38 -18.88 -13.93
C SER A 218 -16.37 -18.36 -14.95
N VAL A 219 -16.83 -17.71 -16.03
CA VAL A 219 -15.95 -17.08 -17.02
C VAL A 219 -15.18 -15.92 -16.40
N LEU A 220 -15.86 -15.08 -15.61
CA LEU A 220 -15.22 -13.97 -14.90
C LEU A 220 -14.19 -14.46 -13.87
N LEU A 221 -14.49 -15.53 -13.13
CA LEU A 221 -13.56 -16.18 -12.21
C LEU A 221 -12.31 -16.68 -12.95
N ALA A 222 -12.49 -17.39 -14.07
CA ALA A 222 -11.37 -17.88 -14.87
C ALA A 222 -10.50 -16.73 -15.38
N PHE A 223 -11.11 -15.70 -15.96
CA PHE A 223 -10.38 -14.55 -16.50
C PHE A 223 -9.64 -13.76 -15.42
N SER A 224 -10.22 -13.65 -14.21
CA SER A 224 -9.61 -12.92 -13.10
C SER A 224 -8.49 -13.70 -12.41
N THR A 225 -8.60 -15.03 -12.33
CA THR A 225 -7.63 -15.88 -11.62
C THR A 225 -6.37 -16.18 -12.43
N ILE A 226 -6.44 -16.22 -13.76
CA ILE A 226 -5.29 -16.44 -14.65
C ILE A 226 -4.15 -15.43 -14.41
N PRO A 227 -4.36 -14.11 -14.49
CA PRO A 227 -3.27 -13.15 -14.26
C PRO A 227 -2.74 -13.20 -12.83
N LEU A 228 -3.60 -13.48 -11.85
CA LEU A 228 -3.19 -13.62 -10.45
C LEU A 228 -2.33 -14.85 -10.21
N ALA A 229 -2.68 -15.98 -10.83
CA ALA A 229 -1.86 -17.19 -10.78
C ALA A 229 -0.51 -16.96 -11.43
N ALA A 230 -0.46 -16.29 -12.59
CA ALA A 230 0.79 -15.92 -13.24
C ALA A 230 1.66 -15.02 -12.35
N LEU A 231 1.06 -14.01 -11.70
CA LEU A 231 1.76 -13.13 -10.76
C LEU A 231 2.29 -13.89 -9.54
N ALA A 232 1.48 -14.75 -8.92
CA ALA A 232 1.88 -15.56 -7.78
C ALA A 232 3.03 -16.52 -8.14
N LEU A 233 2.95 -17.18 -9.31
CA LEU A 233 4.01 -18.06 -9.81
C LEU A 233 5.30 -17.29 -10.09
N SER A 234 5.21 -16.10 -10.71
CA SER A 234 6.38 -15.25 -10.92
C SER A 234 7.00 -14.79 -9.61
N SER A 235 6.18 -14.53 -8.58
CA SER A 235 6.65 -14.11 -7.26
C SER A 235 7.32 -15.25 -6.50
N LEU A 236 6.80 -16.48 -6.63
CA LEU A 236 7.44 -17.68 -6.09
C LEU A 236 8.78 -17.92 -6.77
N PHE A 237 8.81 -17.96 -8.11
CA PHE A 237 10.05 -18.12 -8.86
C PHE A 237 11.10 -17.08 -8.43
N PHE A 238 10.67 -15.84 -8.27
CA PHE A 238 11.54 -14.74 -7.80
C PHE A 238 12.00 -14.87 -6.35
N ALA A 239 11.20 -15.44 -5.45
CA ALA A 239 11.59 -15.64 -4.06
C ALA A 239 12.63 -16.76 -3.89
N PHE A 240 12.60 -17.76 -4.77
CA PHE A 240 13.46 -18.95 -4.72
C PHE A 240 14.71 -18.88 -5.62
N CYS A 241 14.80 -17.92 -6.55
CA CYS A 241 15.93 -17.73 -7.49
C CYS A 241 16.65 -16.40 -7.25
#